data_AF-A0A4R6Z6K1-F1
#
_entry.id   AF-A0A4R6Z6K1-F1
#
_cell.length_a   1.000
_cell.length_b   1.000
_cell.length_c   1.000
_cell.angle_alpha   90.00
_cell.angle_beta   90.00
_cell.angle_gamma   90.00
#
_symmetry.space_group_name_H-M   'P 1'
#
loop_
_entity.id
_entity.type
_entity.pdbx_description
1 polymer ?
#
loop_
_entity_poly.entity_id
_entity_poly.type
_entity_poly.pdbx_seq_one_letter_code
_entity_poly.pdbx_strand_id
1 'polypeptide(L)'
;MQLRDGLTAASAILGASQFANLSLVSASGKRFRFESGLTQSVLGTLQISGNGPPIQMDVTASGTVAFLNLATGGTQAIANVGVSDVHATGQHLAPTQVDQGGSGNVQGWFGGGGPTTPPVPVPALSPIALAALVAAFVLVGLRRQELVMPHYLFCK
;
A
#
# COMPACT_ATOMS: atom_id res chain seq x y z
N MET A 1 -17.66 19.69 -1.17
CA MET A 1 -17.89 18.38 -0.51
C MET A 1 -17.99 18.65 0.98
N GLN A 2 -19.03 18.15 1.65
CA GLN A 2 -19.34 18.51 3.03
C GLN A 2 -18.84 17.41 3.99
N LEU A 3 -17.94 17.78 4.89
CA LEU A 3 -17.61 17.01 6.08
C LEU A 3 -18.81 17.10 7.05
N ARG A 4 -19.44 15.96 7.36
CA ARG A 4 -20.47 15.89 8.41
C ARG A 4 -19.79 15.54 9.73
N ASP A 5 -19.46 16.56 10.51
CA ASP A 5 -19.10 16.38 11.91
C ASP A 5 -20.39 16.17 12.71
N GLY A 6 -20.75 14.89 12.88
CA GLY A 6 -21.74 14.51 13.89
C GLY A 6 -21.14 14.74 15.28
N LEU A 7 -21.99 15.11 16.25
CA LEU A 7 -21.69 15.21 17.70
C LEU A 7 -21.20 13.89 18.34
N THR A 8 -20.87 12.89 17.53
CA THR A 8 -20.30 11.60 17.91
C THR A 8 -18.77 11.66 18.00
N ALA A 9 -18.19 10.83 18.86
CA ALA A 9 -16.74 10.64 19.01
C ALA A 9 -16.02 10.13 17.72
N ALA A 10 -16.76 9.96 16.62
CA ALA A 10 -16.25 9.55 15.33
C ALA A 10 -16.84 10.40 14.18
N SER A 11 -16.00 10.75 13.20
CA SER A 11 -16.38 11.34 11.91
C SER A 11 -16.07 10.32 10.80
N ALA A 12 -16.93 10.18 9.80
CA ALA A 12 -16.70 9.28 8.66
C ALA A 12 -16.39 10.09 7.39
N ILE A 13 -15.38 9.67 6.64
CA ILE A 13 -15.03 10.23 5.34
C ILE A 13 -15.36 9.18 4.27
N LEU A 14 -16.42 9.46 3.52
CA LEU A 14 -17.01 8.55 2.53
C LEU A 14 -16.65 8.98 1.10
N GLY A 15 -16.54 8.01 0.21
CA GLY A 15 -16.23 8.16 -1.21
C GLY A 15 -14.75 8.26 -1.56
N ALA A 16 -14.46 8.16 -2.86
CA ALA A 16 -13.13 8.43 -3.42
C ALA A 16 -12.99 9.95 -3.65
N SER A 17 -12.49 10.64 -2.63
CA SER A 17 -12.38 12.10 -2.63
C SER A 17 -10.94 12.55 -2.90
N GLN A 18 -10.79 13.65 -3.64
CA GLN A 18 -9.52 14.34 -3.83
C GLN A 18 -9.57 15.70 -3.12
N PHE A 19 -8.58 15.95 -2.27
CA PHE A 19 -8.44 17.17 -1.48
C PHE A 19 -7.17 17.92 -1.91
N ALA A 20 -7.30 19.23 -2.07
CA ALA A 20 -6.13 20.08 -2.21
C ALA A 20 -5.34 20.13 -0.89
N ASN A 21 -6.05 20.33 0.23
CA ASN A 21 -5.48 20.27 1.57
C ASN A 21 -6.47 19.57 2.50
N LEU A 22 -5.96 18.78 3.44
CA LEU A 22 -6.76 18.01 4.40
C LEU A 22 -6.19 18.22 5.80
N SER A 23 -7.03 18.72 6.74
CA SER A 23 -6.63 18.99 8.12
C SER A 23 -7.57 18.30 9.11
N LEU A 24 -7.01 17.42 9.93
CA LEU A 24 -7.67 16.65 10.97
C LEU A 24 -6.97 16.93 12.29
N VAL A 25 -7.42 17.97 13.00
CA VAL A 25 -6.85 18.35 14.29
C VAL A 25 -7.93 18.22 15.36
N SER A 26 -7.60 17.53 16.45
CA SER A 26 -8.52 17.35 17.58
C SER A 26 -7.80 17.54 18.90
N ALA A 27 -8.37 18.36 19.78
CA ALA A 27 -7.86 18.57 21.14
C ALA A 27 -8.32 17.50 22.15
N SER A 28 -9.40 16.79 21.85
CA SER A 28 -9.97 15.77 22.75
C SER A 28 -9.72 14.34 22.25
N GLY A 29 -8.94 14.17 21.18
CA GLY A 29 -8.92 12.94 20.40
C GLY A 29 -10.24 12.74 19.64
N LYS A 30 -10.16 12.17 18.45
CA LYS A 30 -11.33 11.87 17.63
C LYS A 30 -11.01 10.66 16.76
N ARG A 31 -12.05 9.89 16.46
CA ARG A 31 -11.94 8.77 15.52
C ARG A 31 -12.36 9.21 14.11
N PHE A 32 -11.57 8.90 13.10
CA PHE A 32 -11.88 9.16 11.70
C PHE A 32 -11.96 7.85 10.93
N ARG A 33 -13.13 7.59 10.34
CA ARG A 33 -13.40 6.34 9.64
C ARG A 33 -13.38 6.56 8.14
N PHE A 34 -12.46 5.90 7.46
CA PHE A 34 -12.39 5.90 6.00
C PHE A 34 -13.29 4.81 5.42
N GLU A 35 -13.89 5.09 4.27
CA GLU A 35 -14.64 4.06 3.55
C GLU A 35 -13.73 2.93 3.07
N SER A 36 -14.08 1.70 3.42
CA SER A 36 -13.27 0.52 3.13
C SER A 36 -13.15 0.30 1.62
N GLY A 37 -11.93 0.01 1.15
CA GLY A 37 -11.66 -0.25 -0.27
C GLY A 37 -11.57 0.99 -1.16
N LEU A 38 -11.72 2.19 -0.59
CA LEU A 38 -11.59 3.46 -1.34
C LEU A 38 -10.28 4.18 -1.04
N THR A 39 -9.88 4.99 -2.02
CA THR A 39 -8.68 5.83 -1.94
C THR A 39 -9.07 7.29 -1.79
N GLN A 40 -8.50 7.95 -0.78
CA GLN A 40 -8.56 9.39 -0.62
C GLN A 40 -7.23 10.01 -1.01
N SER A 41 -7.27 10.99 -1.90
CA SER A 41 -6.05 11.64 -2.40
C SER A 41 -5.91 13.05 -1.86
N VAL A 42 -4.72 13.38 -1.36
CA VAL A 42 -4.34 14.72 -0.91
C VAL A 42 -3.21 15.21 -1.81
N LEU A 43 -3.42 16.34 -2.47
CA LEU A 43 -2.48 16.89 -3.45
C LEU A 43 -1.44 17.84 -2.83
N GLY A 44 -1.85 18.62 -1.83
CA GLY A 44 -1.04 19.65 -1.17
C GLY A 44 -0.66 19.23 0.24
N THR A 45 -1.34 19.77 1.25
CA THR A 45 -0.96 19.57 2.65
C THR A 45 -1.89 18.59 3.37
N LEU A 46 -1.30 17.61 4.05
CA LEU A 46 -1.96 16.69 4.98
C LEU A 46 -1.53 17.04 6.42
N GLN A 47 -2.48 17.49 7.23
CA GLN A 47 -2.26 17.78 8.65
C GLN A 47 -3.13 16.86 9.51
N ILE A 48 -2.52 16.12 10.42
CA ILE A 48 -3.21 15.26 11.38
C ILE A 48 -2.58 15.48 12.75
N SER A 49 -3.30 16.01 13.74
CA SER A 49 -2.72 16.27 15.05
C SER A 49 -3.70 16.05 16.19
N GLY A 50 -3.38 15.11 17.07
CA GLY A 50 -4.03 14.97 18.38
C GLY A 50 -3.36 15.88 19.42
N ASN A 51 -4.03 16.94 19.86
CA ASN A 51 -3.54 17.81 20.94
C ASN A 51 -4.04 17.31 22.30
N GLY A 52 -3.60 16.12 22.70
CA GLY A 52 -4.06 15.43 23.92
C GLY A 52 -4.04 13.91 23.71
N PRO A 53 -5.19 13.22 23.72
CA PRO A 53 -5.24 11.81 23.32
C PRO A 53 -5.10 11.66 21.78
N PRO A 54 -4.54 10.53 21.30
CA PRO A 54 -4.26 10.33 19.89
C PRO A 54 -5.50 10.33 19.02
N ILE A 55 -5.38 10.85 17.81
CA ILE A 55 -6.39 10.68 16.77
C ILE A 55 -6.38 9.22 16.32
N GLN A 56 -7.55 8.57 16.25
CA GLN A 56 -7.65 7.20 15.76
C GLN A 56 -8.17 7.22 14.33
N MET A 57 -7.45 6.60 13.41
CA MET A 57 -7.90 6.42 12.02
C MET A 57 -8.17 4.94 11.78
N ASP A 58 -9.37 4.64 11.31
CA ASP A 58 -9.81 3.28 11.05
C ASP A 58 -10.73 3.24 9.83
N VAL A 59 -11.22 2.06 9.52
CA VAL A 59 -12.08 1.79 8.38
C VAL A 59 -13.52 1.54 8.80
N THR A 60 -14.47 1.84 7.91
CA THR A 60 -15.90 1.61 8.13
C THR A 60 -16.24 0.12 8.27
N ALA A 61 -15.59 -0.75 7.48
CA ALA A 61 -15.69 -2.21 7.57
C ALA A 61 -14.34 -2.85 7.90
N SER A 62 -14.25 -3.49 9.07
CA SER A 62 -13.05 -4.18 9.56
C SER A 62 -12.60 -5.31 8.64
N GLY A 63 -11.29 -5.49 8.50
CA GLY A 63 -10.70 -6.52 7.63
C GLY A 63 -10.61 -6.12 6.16
N THR A 64 -11.00 -4.89 5.82
CA THR A 64 -10.81 -4.30 4.49
C THR A 64 -9.98 -3.03 4.62
N VAL A 65 -9.01 -2.85 3.75
CA VAL A 65 -8.08 -1.72 3.79
C VAL A 65 -8.66 -0.50 3.07
N ALA A 66 -8.46 0.70 3.63
CA ALA A 66 -8.63 1.96 2.92
C ALA A 66 -7.27 2.58 2.56
N PHE A 67 -7.23 3.43 1.54
CA PHE A 67 -5.98 4.02 1.07
C PHE A 67 -5.98 5.55 1.26
N LEU A 68 -4.92 6.08 1.86
CA LEU A 68 -4.66 7.51 1.93
C LEU A 68 -3.44 7.84 1.06
N ASN A 69 -3.71 8.49 -0.06
CA ASN A 69 -2.70 8.89 -1.03
C ASN A 69 -2.23 10.32 -0.78
N LEU A 70 -0.95 10.54 -0.48
CA LEU A 70 -0.34 11.86 -0.49
C LEU A 70 0.53 12.00 -1.74
N ALA A 71 0.23 13.00 -2.58
CA ALA A 71 0.96 13.23 -3.82
C ALA A 71 2.46 13.45 -3.57
N THR A 72 3.30 13.01 -4.51
CA THR A 72 4.75 13.21 -4.49
C THR A 72 5.08 14.69 -4.68
N GLY A 73 5.15 15.44 -3.58
CA GLY A 73 5.28 16.90 -3.55
C GLY A 73 4.38 17.57 -2.51
N GLY A 74 3.43 16.82 -1.95
CA GLY A 74 2.64 17.25 -0.82
C GLY A 74 3.45 17.34 0.47
N THR A 75 2.97 18.14 1.42
CA THR A 75 3.58 18.29 2.75
C THR A 75 2.74 17.56 3.79
N GLN A 76 3.40 16.97 4.79
CA GLN A 76 2.74 16.29 5.88
C GLN A 76 3.13 16.87 7.24
N ALA A 77 2.14 17.07 8.10
CA ALA A 77 2.30 17.46 9.49
C ALA A 77 1.45 16.52 10.34
N ILE A 78 2.04 15.41 10.76
CA ILE A 78 1.32 14.32 11.44
C ILE A 78 1.91 14.10 12.83
N ALA A 79 1.07 14.17 13.86
CA ALA A 79 1.44 13.96 15.25
C ALA A 79 0.33 13.30 16.07
N ASN A 80 0.73 12.42 16.99
CA ASN A 80 -0.15 11.80 17.97
C ASN A 80 -1.36 11.12 17.35
N VAL A 81 -1.08 10.07 16.57
CA VAL A 81 -2.07 9.38 15.74
C VAL A 81 -1.91 7.87 15.86
N GLY A 82 -3.03 7.17 15.94
CA GLY A 82 -3.14 5.72 15.83
C GLY A 82 -3.86 5.34 14.54
N VAL A 83 -3.40 4.31 13.83
CA VAL A 83 -3.93 3.93 12.51
C VAL A 83 -4.24 2.45 12.45
N SER A 84 -5.37 2.09 11.84
CA SER A 84 -5.84 0.70 11.76
C SER A 84 -6.40 0.44 10.37
N ASP A 85 -5.84 -0.53 9.64
CA ASP A 85 -6.29 -0.93 8.31
C ASP A 85 -6.35 0.22 7.27
N VAL A 86 -5.54 1.27 7.45
CA VAL A 86 -5.38 2.36 6.47
C VAL A 86 -3.96 2.34 5.94
N HIS A 87 -3.81 2.19 4.64
CA HIS A 87 -2.50 2.18 3.97
C HIS A 87 -2.19 3.56 3.40
N ALA A 88 -0.95 4.00 3.54
CA ALA A 88 -0.46 5.20 2.88
C ALA A 88 0.07 4.84 1.49
N THR A 89 -0.35 5.59 0.49
CA THR A 89 0.16 5.46 -0.89
C THR A 89 0.75 6.78 -1.36
N GLY A 90 1.65 6.73 -2.35
CA GLY A 90 2.40 7.91 -2.78
C GLY A 90 3.59 8.16 -1.86
N GLN A 91 3.48 9.12 -0.94
CA GLN A 91 4.52 9.37 0.06
C GLN A 91 4.36 8.55 1.35
N HIS A 92 5.48 8.21 1.99
CA HIS A 92 5.50 7.59 3.32
C HIS A 92 4.97 8.58 4.36
N LEU A 93 3.93 8.19 5.10
CA LEU A 93 3.30 9.05 6.10
C LEU A 93 3.87 8.84 7.51
N ALA A 94 4.06 9.95 8.23
CA ALA A 94 4.54 10.03 9.61
C ALA A 94 5.83 9.21 9.87
N PRO A 95 6.88 9.35 9.05
CA PRO A 95 8.06 8.48 9.08
C PRO A 95 8.79 8.42 10.44
N THR A 96 8.78 9.51 11.19
CA THR A 96 9.47 9.64 12.48
C THR A 96 8.56 9.33 13.68
N GLN A 97 7.31 8.97 13.44
CA GLN A 97 6.31 8.71 14.47
C GLN A 97 6.09 7.20 14.60
N VAL A 98 5.35 6.82 15.64
CA VAL A 98 4.90 5.46 15.91
C VAL A 98 3.38 5.44 15.98
N ASP A 99 2.79 4.29 15.71
CA ASP A 99 1.35 4.07 15.81
C ASP A 99 0.90 4.14 17.29
N GLN A 100 0.08 5.14 17.63
CA GLN A 100 -0.39 5.39 19.00
C GLN A 100 -1.83 4.92 19.18
N GLY A 101 -2.01 3.61 19.29
CA GLY A 101 -3.29 2.99 19.65
C GLY A 101 -4.08 2.38 18.48
N GLY A 102 -3.45 2.28 17.30
CA GLY A 102 -3.98 1.49 16.19
C GLY A 102 -3.86 -0.02 16.40
N SER A 103 -4.65 -0.79 15.65
CA SER A 103 -4.60 -2.25 15.62
C SER A 103 -3.58 -2.81 14.62
N GLY A 104 -2.85 -1.95 13.91
CA GLY A 104 -1.88 -2.33 12.88
C GLY A 104 -2.47 -2.44 11.47
N ASN A 105 -1.73 -3.10 10.56
CA ASN A 105 -2.01 -3.13 9.11
C ASN A 105 -1.95 -1.73 8.46
N VAL A 106 -0.83 -1.05 8.65
CA VAL A 106 -0.63 0.38 8.34
C VAL A 106 0.50 0.58 7.32
N GLN A 107 0.49 -0.17 6.22
CA GLN A 107 1.58 -0.13 5.24
C GLN A 107 1.81 1.30 4.72
N GLY A 108 3.08 1.71 4.63
CA GLY A 108 3.48 3.06 4.21
C GLY A 108 3.27 4.14 5.29
N TRP A 109 2.80 3.78 6.47
CA TRP A 109 2.76 4.63 7.65
C TRP A 109 3.83 4.24 8.65
N PHE A 110 4.38 5.24 9.35
CA PHE A 110 5.31 5.09 10.46
C PHE A 110 6.61 4.34 10.08
N GLY A 111 7.67 4.53 10.87
CA GLY A 111 8.93 3.80 10.63
C GLY A 111 9.54 4.07 9.24
N GLY A 112 9.68 5.35 8.90
CA GLY A 112 10.20 5.84 7.63
C GLY A 112 11.57 6.53 7.74
N GLY A 113 12.61 5.76 8.03
CA GLY A 113 13.62 5.71 6.98
C GLY A 113 13.01 4.86 5.88
N GLY A 114 13.22 5.15 4.60
CA GLY A 114 12.81 4.19 3.56
C GLY A 114 13.40 2.79 3.82
N PRO A 115 13.33 1.84 2.88
CA PRO A 115 14.38 0.83 2.89
C PRO A 115 15.75 1.56 2.91
N THR A 116 16.39 1.59 4.08
CA THR A 116 17.82 1.88 4.26
C THR A 116 18.65 0.66 3.88
N THR A 117 18.01 -0.37 3.32
CA THR A 117 18.71 -1.38 2.55
C THR A 117 19.06 -0.76 1.21
N PRO A 118 20.37 -0.54 0.88
CA PRO A 118 20.76 -0.39 -0.52
C PRO A 118 20.12 -1.53 -1.32
N PRO A 119 19.76 -1.33 -2.61
CA PRO A 119 19.19 -2.40 -3.43
C PRO A 119 20.04 -3.65 -3.26
N VAL A 120 19.53 -4.63 -2.51
CA VAL A 120 20.24 -5.89 -2.32
C VAL A 120 20.17 -6.57 -3.67
N PRO A 121 21.31 -6.86 -4.31
CA PRO A 121 21.31 -7.55 -5.59
C PRO A 121 20.55 -8.86 -5.39
N VAL A 122 19.37 -8.97 -5.98
CA VAL A 122 18.70 -10.26 -6.11
C VAL A 122 19.66 -11.10 -6.96
N PRO A 123 20.08 -12.31 -6.52
CA PRO A 123 20.92 -13.16 -7.34
C PRO A 123 20.15 -13.53 -8.61
N ALA A 124 20.30 -12.72 -9.65
CA ALA A 124 19.87 -13.08 -10.98
C ALA A 124 20.72 -14.28 -11.39
N LEU A 125 20.09 -15.32 -11.92
CA LEU A 125 20.78 -16.42 -12.58
C LEU A 125 21.80 -15.80 -13.54
N SER A 126 23.07 -16.19 -13.41
CA SER A 126 24.11 -15.67 -14.31
C SER A 126 23.66 -15.88 -15.76
N PRO A 127 24.09 -15.03 -16.71
CA PRO A 127 23.73 -15.19 -18.11
C PRO A 127 24.02 -16.62 -18.65
N ILE A 128 25.02 -17.28 -18.08
CA ILE A 128 25.38 -18.68 -18.35
C ILE A 128 24.33 -19.65 -17.81
N ALA A 129 23.86 -19.47 -16.57
CA ALA A 129 22.81 -20.29 -15.99
C ALA A 129 21.47 -20.11 -16.72
N LEU A 130 21.17 -18.89 -17.17
CA LEU A 130 20.00 -18.62 -18.02
C LEU A 130 20.12 -19.32 -19.38
N ALA A 131 21.28 -19.23 -20.04
CA ALA A 131 21.54 -19.92 -21.31
C ALA A 131 21.46 -21.44 -21.17
N ALA A 132 21.96 -22.02 -20.07
CA ALA A 132 21.86 -23.43 -19.77
C ALA A 132 20.40 -23.89 -19.57
N LEU A 133 19.58 -23.07 -18.89
CA LEU A 133 18.16 -23.37 -18.70
C LEU A 133 17.40 -23.33 -20.04
N VAL A 134 17.66 -22.32 -20.87
CA VAL A 134 17.08 -22.23 -22.22
C VAL A 134 17.50 -23.43 -23.07
N ALA A 135 18.78 -23.80 -23.05
CA ALA A 135 19.27 -24.98 -23.77
C ALA A 135 18.61 -26.27 -23.28
N ALA A 136 18.38 -26.41 -21.96
CA ALA A 136 17.68 -27.56 -21.40
C ALA A 136 16.22 -27.63 -21.89
N PHE A 137 15.50 -26.51 -21.94
CA PHE A 137 14.14 -26.48 -22.50
C PHE A 137 14.12 -26.82 -23.99
N VAL A 138 15.08 -26.32 -24.77
CA VAL A 138 15.21 -26.64 -26.20
C VAL A 138 15.51 -28.13 -26.41
N LEU A 139 16.44 -28.71 -25.65
CA LEU A 139 16.76 -30.13 -25.72
C LEU A 139 15.58 -31.03 -25.34
N VAL A 140 14.80 -30.66 -24.31
CA VAL A 140 13.58 -31.38 -23.94
C VAL A 140 12.51 -31.24 -25.02
N GLY A 141 12.37 -30.06 -25.63
CA GLY A 141 11.47 -29.83 -26.76
C GLY A 141 11.83 -30.69 -27.98
N LEU A 142 13.11 -30.73 -28.36
CA LEU A 142 13.60 -31.54 -29.48
C LEU A 142 13.43 -33.04 -29.24
N ARG A 143 13.73 -33.54 -28.03
CA ARG A 143 13.49 -34.95 -27.68
C ARG A 143 12.02 -35.35 -27.72
N ARG A 144 11.10 -34.42 -27.43
CA ARG A 144 9.66 -34.66 -27.55
C ARG A 144 9.19 -34.74 -29.01
N GLN A 145 9.88 -34.09 -29.94
CA GLN A 145 9.56 -34.16 -31.37
C GLN A 145 10.00 -35.49 -32.00
N GLU A 146 11.09 -36.11 -31.51
CA GLU A 146 11.53 -37.42 -31.99
C GLU A 146 10.62 -38.58 -31.54
N LEU A 147 9.94 -38.45 -30.40
CA LEU A 147 8.95 -39.43 -29.91
C LEU A 147 7.58 -39.31 -30.59
N VAL A 148 7.36 -38.26 -31.38
CA VAL A 148 6.17 -38.08 -32.24
C VAL A 148 6.63 -38.18 -33.70
N MET A 149 7.27 -39.29 -34.08
CA MET A 149 7.27 -39.68 -35.49
C MET A 149 5.97 -40.40 -35.80
N PRO A 150 5.11 -39.88 -36.70
CA PRO A 150 3.97 -40.62 -37.21
C PRO A 150 4.51 -41.84 -37.95
N HIS A 151 3.99 -43.00 -37.54
CA HIS A 151 4.12 -44.27 -38.24
C HIS A 151 3.42 -44.16 -39.60
N TYR A 152 4.05 -43.52 -40.58
CA TYR A 152 3.66 -43.67 -41.98
C TYR A 152 4.22 -45.01 -42.45
N LEU A 153 3.41 -46.03 -42.20
CA LEU A 153 3.58 -47.36 -42.78
C LEU A 153 3.39 -47.24 -44.29
N PHE A 154 4.39 -47.74 -45.00
CA PHE A 154 4.32 -48.35 -46.32
C PHE A 154 2.93 -48.96 -46.62
N CYS A 155 2.30 -48.57 -47.73
CA CYS A 155 1.60 -49.55 -48.55
C CYS A 155 1.68 -49.16 -50.03
N LYS A 156 1.84 -50.22 -50.83
CA LYS A 156 1.96 -50.28 -52.29
C LYS A 156 0.78 -49.67 -53.02
#